data_AF-E3ZUP1-F1
#
_entry.id   AF-E3ZUP1-F1
#
_cell.length_a   1.000
_cell.length_b   1.000
_cell.length_c   1.000
_cell.angle_alpha   90.00
_cell.angle_beta   90.00
_cell.angle_gamma   90.00
#
_symmetry.space_group_name_H-M   'P 1'
#
loop_
_entity.id
_entity.type
_entity.pdbx_description
1 polymer ?
#
loop_
_entity_poly.entity_id
_entity_poly.type
_entity_poly.pdbx_seq_one_letter_code
_entity_poly.pdbx_strand_id
1 'polypeptide(L)'
;MGKVQVMPKELTLEELASLDYEVYVKLFDQSTYSLKNGIALSLLTQKEHPVSALYNLIKNIKGKDKQILAKRKSKFTKLLKTSAFYDQSPYIPRKRTKNHFPMVDQRQSIHPLNDLKHYQKSLKASRAKTVSVPLQDLPFESLEKCREYLIAHGCETVLFYATKQGFSVVADPSTPLEALL
;
A
#
# COMPACT_ATOMS: atom_id res chain seq x y z
N MET A 1 -20.33 0.58 2.43
CA MET A 1 -19.21 1.54 2.39
C MET A 1 -18.23 1.09 1.31
N GLY A 2 -18.09 1.84 0.21
CA GLY A 2 -17.15 1.49 -0.86
C GLY A 2 -15.70 1.56 -0.37
N LYS A 3 -14.85 0.66 -0.85
CA LYS A 3 -13.42 0.64 -0.52
C LYS A 3 -12.75 1.85 -1.15
N VAL A 4 -12.27 2.79 -0.33
CA VAL A 4 -11.53 3.98 -0.80
C VAL A 4 -10.26 3.52 -1.52
N GLN A 5 -10.18 3.79 -2.82
CA GLN A 5 -9.06 3.37 -3.66
C GLN A 5 -8.02 4.48 -3.72
N VAL A 6 -6.75 4.16 -3.52
CA VAL A 6 -5.63 5.08 -3.73
C VAL A 6 -5.38 5.20 -5.23
N MET A 7 -5.32 6.43 -5.72
CA MET A 7 -5.12 6.74 -7.13
C MET A 7 -3.64 7.08 -7.39
N PRO A 8 -3.10 6.79 -8.58
CA PRO A 8 -1.72 7.09 -8.93
C PRO A 8 -1.52 8.57 -9.27
N LYS A 9 -2.24 9.47 -8.59
CA LYS A 9 -2.19 10.93 -8.77
C LYS A 9 -1.75 11.56 -7.46
N GLU A 10 -0.72 12.38 -7.53
CA GLU A 10 -0.21 13.13 -6.39
C GLU A 10 -1.15 14.30 -6.07
N LEU A 11 -1.31 14.58 -4.77
CA LEU A 11 -1.94 15.79 -4.26
C LEU A 11 -0.86 16.86 -4.10
N THR A 12 -0.92 17.93 -4.87
CA THR A 12 0.12 18.98 -4.79
C THR A 12 -0.07 19.89 -3.57
N LEU A 13 0.97 20.65 -3.24
CA LEU A 13 0.91 21.69 -2.20
C LEU A 13 -0.16 22.75 -2.48
N GLU A 14 -0.30 23.16 -3.74
CA GLU A 14 -1.29 24.14 -4.17
C GLU A 14 -2.71 23.61 -3.96
N GLU A 15 -2.96 22.37 -4.36
CA GLU A 15 -4.25 21.72 -4.14
C GLU A 15 -4.54 21.56 -2.65
N LEU A 16 -3.54 21.17 -1.87
CA LEU A 16 -3.67 21.06 -0.42
C LEU A 16 -4.00 22.41 0.24
N ALA A 17 -3.39 23.50 -0.21
CA ALA A 17 -3.65 24.84 0.31
C ALA A 17 -5.06 25.34 -0.03
N SER A 18 -5.65 24.83 -1.12
CA SER A 18 -7.02 25.15 -1.54
C SER A 18 -8.12 24.36 -0.81
N LEU A 19 -7.76 23.39 0.05
CA LEU A 19 -8.72 22.58 0.79
C LEU A 19 -9.34 23.35 1.97
N ASP A 20 -10.61 23.06 2.23
CA ASP A 20 -11.47 23.75 3.19
C ASP A 20 -11.17 23.38 4.66
N TYR A 21 -11.72 24.17 5.59
CA TYR A 21 -11.60 24.08 7.05
C TYR A 21 -12.03 22.76 7.65
N GLU A 22 -12.98 22.09 7.00
CA GLU A 22 -13.51 20.81 7.44
C GLU A 22 -12.59 19.62 7.09
N VAL A 23 -11.39 19.92 6.59
CA VAL A 23 -10.35 18.94 6.25
C VAL A 23 -9.32 18.84 7.37
N TYR A 24 -9.10 17.62 7.83
CA TYR A 24 -8.13 17.29 8.86
C TYR A 24 -6.91 16.59 8.27
N VAL A 25 -5.73 17.06 8.65
CA VAL A 25 -4.44 16.49 8.29
C VAL A 25 -3.91 15.69 9.46
N LYS A 26 -3.58 14.42 9.23
CA LYS A 26 -2.91 13.57 10.22
C LYS A 26 -1.47 13.32 9.78
N LEU A 27 -0.53 13.61 10.66
CA LEU A 27 0.89 13.35 10.43
C LEU A 27 1.29 11.94 10.89
N PHE A 28 2.53 11.53 10.60
CA PHE A 28 3.05 10.22 11.01
C PHE A 28 3.28 10.08 12.51
N ASP A 29 3.58 11.18 13.20
CA ASP A 29 3.68 11.27 14.68
C ASP A 29 2.31 11.27 15.38
N GLN A 30 1.24 11.06 14.61
CA GLN A 30 -0.16 11.03 15.04
C GLN A 30 -0.77 12.39 15.38
N SER A 31 -0.02 13.48 15.30
CA SER A 31 -0.56 14.83 15.45
C SER A 31 -1.58 15.15 14.35
N THR A 32 -2.55 15.99 14.71
CA THR A 32 -3.69 16.33 13.85
C THR A 32 -3.84 17.83 13.74
N TYR A 33 -4.03 18.29 12.51
CA TYR A 33 -4.16 19.70 12.15
C TYR A 33 -5.46 19.92 11.39
N SER A 34 -6.08 21.07 11.56
CA SER A 34 -7.07 21.60 10.62
C SER A 34 -6.38 22.50 9.59
N LEU A 35 -6.91 22.55 8.37
CA LEU A 35 -6.41 23.43 7.32
C LEU A 35 -7.21 24.74 7.29
N LYS A 36 -6.54 25.86 7.03
CA LYS A 36 -7.10 27.20 6.93
C LYS A 36 -6.27 28.00 5.93
N ASN A 37 -6.74 28.19 4.69
CA ASN A 37 -6.09 29.07 3.70
C ASN A 37 -4.57 28.87 3.57
N GLY A 38 -4.10 27.63 3.45
CA GLY A 38 -2.66 27.33 3.38
C GLY A 38 -1.90 27.33 4.72
N ILE A 39 -2.58 27.54 5.84
CA ILE A 39 -2.08 27.38 7.21
C ILE A 39 -2.67 26.10 7.81
N ALA A 40 -1.84 25.35 8.52
CA ALA A 40 -2.24 24.19 9.31
C ALA A 40 -2.24 24.57 10.80
N LEU A 41 -3.40 24.50 11.43
CA LEU A 41 -3.58 24.79 12.85
C LEU A 41 -3.59 23.47 13.64
N SER A 42 -2.66 23.32 14.59
CA SER A 42 -2.61 22.16 15.46
C SER A 42 -3.82 22.12 16.37
N LEU A 43 -4.59 21.02 16.35
CA LEU A 43 -5.77 20.89 17.22
C LEU A 43 -5.41 20.78 18.71
N LEU A 44 -4.21 20.32 19.02
CA LEU A 44 -3.73 20.11 20.40
C LEU A 44 -3.10 21.37 20.99
N THR A 45 -2.20 22.00 20.24
CA THR A 45 -1.38 23.10 20.74
C THR A 45 -1.87 24.47 20.28
N GLN A 46 -2.85 24.52 19.38
CA GLN A 46 -3.34 25.75 18.73
C GLN A 46 -2.23 26.57 18.05
N LYS A 47 -1.09 25.93 17.75
CA LYS A 47 0.01 26.55 17.02
C LYS A 47 -0.25 26.47 15.53
N GLU A 48 -0.01 27.58 14.87
CA GLU A 48 -0.09 27.71 13.41
C GLU A 48 1.22 27.33 12.76
N HIS A 49 1.12 26.58 11.67
CA HIS A 49 2.25 26.18 10.85
C HIS A 49 1.90 26.34 9.38
N PRO A 50 2.84 26.78 8.52
CA PRO A 50 2.58 26.78 7.09
C PRO A 50 2.45 25.34 6.59
N VAL A 51 1.49 25.10 5.68
CA VAL A 51 1.22 23.77 5.13
C VAL A 51 2.45 23.17 4.43
N SER A 52 3.27 24.02 3.80
CA SER A 52 4.53 23.63 3.16
C SER A 52 5.50 22.93 4.11
N ALA A 53 5.58 23.38 5.37
CA ALA A 53 6.46 22.78 6.38
C ALA A 53 5.99 21.37 6.79
N LEU A 54 4.68 21.13 6.77
CA LEU A 54 4.10 19.86 7.21
C LEU A 54 3.93 18.84 6.08
N TYR A 55 3.90 19.27 4.82
CA TYR A 55 3.52 18.45 3.66
C TYR A 55 4.21 17.08 3.59
N ASN A 56 5.52 17.04 3.84
CA ASN A 56 6.32 15.82 3.79
C ASN A 56 6.06 14.85 4.96
N LEU A 57 5.47 15.36 6.03
CA LEU A 57 5.13 14.63 7.26
C LEU A 57 3.69 14.13 7.26
N ILE A 58 2.88 14.51 6.26
CA ILE A 58 1.46 14.11 6.15
C ILE A 58 1.36 12.61 5.88
N LYS A 59 0.64 11.91 6.75
CA LYS A 59 0.27 10.50 6.60
C LYS A 59 -1.04 10.34 5.84
N ASN A 60 -2.08 11.08 6.23
CA ASN A 60 -3.33 11.13 5.51
C ASN A 60 -4.09 12.43 5.74
N ILE A 61 -5.01 12.70 4.84
CA ILE A 61 -5.92 13.83 4.86
C ILE A 61 -7.33 13.28 4.88
N LYS A 62 -8.16 13.79 5.77
CA LYS A 62 -9.55 13.38 5.94
C LYS A 62 -10.48 14.55 5.69
N GLY A 63 -11.53 14.33 4.91
CA GLY A 63 -12.60 15.32 4.74
C GLY A 63 -13.64 15.25 5.88
N LYS A 64 -14.68 16.08 5.75
CA LYS A 64 -15.82 16.20 6.69
C LYS A 64 -16.41 14.85 7.12
N ASP A 65 -16.64 13.96 6.15
CA ASP A 65 -17.25 12.63 6.37
C ASP A 65 -16.27 11.58 6.92
N LYS A 66 -15.12 12.01 7.46
CA LYS A 66 -14.02 11.14 7.92
C LYS A 66 -13.42 10.24 6.82
N GLN A 67 -13.78 10.47 5.56
CA GLN A 67 -13.23 9.77 4.41
C GLN A 67 -11.80 10.24 4.16
N ILE A 68 -10.91 9.31 3.84
CA ILE A 68 -9.52 9.62 3.53
C ILE A 68 -9.48 10.18 2.12
N LEU A 69 -9.19 11.47 1.95
CA LEU A 69 -9.08 12.14 0.65
C LEU A 69 -7.72 11.90 0.00
N ALA A 70 -6.66 11.93 0.79
CA ALA A 70 -5.32 11.61 0.33
C ALA A 70 -4.55 10.82 1.39
N LYS A 71 -3.63 9.98 0.95
CA LYS A 71 -2.84 9.10 1.82
C LYS A 71 -1.42 8.95 1.30
N ARG A 72 -0.48 8.98 2.23
CA ARG A 72 0.91 8.63 2.02
C ARG A 72 1.14 7.21 2.55
N LYS A 73 1.83 6.37 1.77
CA LYS A 73 2.11 4.98 2.19
C LYS A 73 3.21 4.91 3.25
N SER A 74 4.26 5.72 3.08
CA SER A 74 5.42 5.83 3.97
C SER A 74 5.87 7.28 4.11
N LYS A 75 6.60 7.63 5.18
CA LYS A 75 7.17 8.97 5.37
C LYS A 75 8.01 9.35 4.14
N PHE A 76 7.92 10.62 3.71
CA PHE A 76 8.66 11.16 2.55
C PHE A 76 8.32 10.58 1.15
N THR A 77 7.37 9.63 1.01
CA THR A 77 6.89 9.16 -0.31
C THR A 77 5.74 10.02 -0.84
N LYS A 78 5.40 10.02 -2.14
CA LYS A 78 4.33 10.89 -2.68
C LYS A 78 3.00 10.81 -1.90
N LEU A 79 2.36 11.96 -1.66
CA LEU A 79 1.03 12.03 -1.08
C LEU A 79 -0.01 11.78 -2.18
N LEU A 80 -0.64 10.61 -2.17
CA LEU A 80 -1.51 10.19 -3.25
C LEU A 80 -2.98 10.48 -2.95
N LYS A 81 -3.70 10.99 -3.94
CA LYS A 81 -5.15 11.17 -3.90
C LYS A 81 -5.85 9.83 -3.81
N THR A 82 -7.08 9.85 -3.30
CA THR A 82 -7.98 8.70 -3.31
C THR A 82 -9.19 8.98 -4.19
N SER A 83 -10.03 7.97 -4.43
CA SER A 83 -11.32 8.12 -5.09
C SER A 83 -12.19 9.22 -4.44
N ALA A 84 -12.23 9.27 -3.11
CA ALA A 84 -13.02 10.23 -2.34
C ALA A 84 -12.61 11.70 -2.57
N PHE A 85 -11.37 11.95 -3.00
CA PHE A 85 -10.91 13.30 -3.35
C PHE A 85 -11.72 13.90 -4.52
N TYR A 86 -12.09 13.06 -5.49
CA TYR A 86 -12.82 13.49 -6.68
C TYR A 86 -14.33 13.58 -6.45
N ASP A 87 -14.85 12.82 -5.49
CA ASP A 87 -16.26 12.83 -5.13
C ASP A 87 -16.66 14.13 -4.36
N GLN A 88 -15.68 14.85 -3.79
CA GLN A 88 -15.91 16.10 -3.05
C GLN A 88 -15.64 17.39 -3.87
N SER A 89 -15.10 17.27 -5.09
CA SER A 89 -15.00 18.45 -5.98
C SER A 89 -16.40 18.84 -6.49
N PRO A 90 -16.74 20.14 -6.63
CA PRO A 90 -17.99 20.54 -7.27
C PRO A 90 -18.03 19.85 -8.63
N TYR A 91 -19.07 19.06 -8.83
CA TYR A 91 -19.27 18.26 -10.03
C TYR A 91 -19.20 19.17 -11.26
N ILE A 92 -18.03 19.23 -11.90
CA ILE A 92 -17.94 19.66 -13.29
C ILE A 92 -18.23 18.37 -14.07
N PRO A 93 -19.44 18.21 -14.65
CA PRO A 93 -19.69 17.09 -15.53
C PRO A 93 -18.66 17.18 -16.65
N ARG A 94 -17.66 16.31 -16.62
CA ARG A 94 -16.98 15.96 -17.86
C ARG A 94 -18.09 15.43 -18.73
N LYS A 95 -18.46 16.18 -19.79
CA LYS A 95 -19.31 15.69 -20.86
C LYS A 95 -18.69 14.36 -21.29
N ARG A 96 -19.23 13.25 -20.79
CA ARG A 96 -18.91 11.93 -21.29
C ARG A 96 -19.47 11.96 -22.70
N THR A 97 -18.62 12.21 -23.68
CA THR A 97 -18.94 11.84 -25.05
C THR A 97 -19.23 10.35 -24.98
N LYS A 98 -20.51 10.00 -25.19
CA LYS A 98 -20.96 8.61 -25.33
C LYS A 98 -20.40 8.07 -26.64
N ASN A 99 -19.10 7.83 -26.67
CA ASN A 99 -18.54 6.93 -27.67
C ASN A 99 -18.75 5.53 -27.08
N HIS A 100 -19.91 4.98 -27.41
CA HIS A 100 -20.26 3.59 -27.16
C HIS A 100 -19.26 2.72 -27.93
N PHE A 101 -18.20 2.28 -27.26
CA PHE A 101 -17.41 1.16 -27.74
C PHE A 101 -18.14 -0.12 -27.34
N PRO A 102 -18.51 -0.99 -28.29
CA PRO A 102 -19.19 -2.23 -27.95
C PRO A 102 -18.24 -3.07 -27.08
N MET A 103 -18.77 -3.54 -25.95
CA MET A 103 -18.10 -4.46 -25.06
C MET A 103 -17.93 -5.78 -25.82
N VAL A 104 -16.69 -6.11 -26.21
CA VAL A 104 -16.38 -7.44 -26.72
C VAL A 104 -16.36 -8.38 -25.52
N ASP A 105 -17.32 -9.30 -25.51
CA ASP A 105 -17.48 -10.32 -24.50
C ASP A 105 -16.29 -11.30 -24.55
N GLN A 106 -15.25 -11.06 -23.75
CA GLN A 106 -14.04 -11.90 -23.70
C GLN A 106 -14.25 -13.19 -22.86
N ARG A 107 -15.38 -13.86 -23.02
CA ARG A 107 -15.57 -15.21 -22.45
C ARG A 107 -15.23 -16.36 -23.39
N GLN A 108 -14.79 -16.08 -24.61
CA GLN A 108 -14.23 -17.10 -25.49
C GLN A 108 -13.15 -16.49 -26.38
N SER A 109 -11.88 -16.65 -25.99
CA SER A 109 -10.80 -16.61 -26.95
C SER A 109 -9.99 -17.89 -26.82
N ILE A 110 -10.36 -18.84 -27.66
CA ILE A 110 -9.50 -19.91 -28.15
C ILE A 110 -8.15 -19.25 -28.48
N HIS A 111 -7.09 -19.58 -27.74
CA HIS A 111 -5.74 -19.15 -28.06
C HIS A 111 -5.30 -19.89 -29.33
N PRO A 112 -5.08 -19.22 -30.47
CA PRO A 112 -4.25 -19.82 -31.50
C PRO A 112 -2.81 -19.79 -31.00
N LEU A 113 -2.12 -20.93 -31.15
CA LEU A 113 -0.72 -21.12 -30.80
C LEU A 113 0.19 -20.01 -31.37
N ASN A 114 1.30 -19.79 -30.64
CA ASN A 114 2.52 -19.07 -31.03
C ASN A 114 2.61 -17.57 -30.73
N ASP A 115 2.51 -17.21 -29.45
CA ASP A 115 3.17 -15.99 -28.96
C ASP A 115 4.13 -16.30 -27.79
N LEU A 116 5.27 -16.92 -28.14
CA LEU A 116 6.42 -17.16 -27.26
C LEU A 116 6.92 -15.88 -26.55
N LYS A 117 6.60 -14.70 -27.09
CA LYS A 117 6.95 -13.39 -26.51
C LYS A 117 6.14 -13.03 -25.26
N HIS A 118 4.88 -13.47 -25.18
CA HIS A 118 4.07 -13.25 -23.98
C HIS A 118 4.46 -14.20 -22.85
N TYR A 119 4.86 -15.43 -23.18
CA TYR A 119 5.33 -16.41 -22.21
C TYR A 119 6.65 -16.00 -21.52
N GLN A 120 7.58 -15.39 -22.27
CA GLN A 120 8.83 -14.87 -21.68
C GLN A 120 8.61 -13.68 -20.73
N LYS A 121 7.60 -12.85 -20.98
CA LYS A 121 7.26 -11.72 -20.09
C LYS A 121 6.58 -12.18 -18.80
N SER A 122 5.76 -13.24 -18.84
CA SER A 122 5.13 -13.78 -17.63
C SER A 122 6.11 -14.54 -16.73
N LEU A 123 7.17 -15.13 -17.28
CA LEU A 123 8.21 -15.80 -16.49
C LEU A 123 9.11 -14.82 -15.70
N LYS A 124 9.31 -13.58 -16.18
CA LYS A 124 10.11 -12.57 -15.46
C LYS A 124 9.37 -11.93 -14.27
N ALA A 125 8.06 -12.12 -14.16
CA ALA A 125 7.23 -11.56 -13.08
C ALA A 125 6.89 -12.60 -11.98
N SER A 126 7.25 -13.87 -12.15
CA SER A 126 7.20 -14.82 -11.05
C SER A 126 8.39 -14.55 -10.13
N ARG A 127 8.16 -13.76 -9.07
CA ARG A 127 9.03 -13.85 -7.89
C ARG A 127 9.12 -15.32 -7.52
N ALA A 128 10.33 -15.83 -7.30
CA ALA A 128 10.52 -17.16 -6.74
C ALA A 128 9.62 -17.27 -5.51
N LYS A 129 8.76 -18.29 -5.48
CA LYS A 129 7.94 -18.55 -4.30
C LYS A 129 8.92 -18.89 -3.18
N THR A 130 9.13 -17.97 -2.25
CA THR A 130 9.87 -18.28 -1.02
C THR A 130 9.12 -19.39 -0.32
N VAL A 131 9.78 -20.55 -0.18
CA VAL A 131 9.21 -21.71 0.49
C VAL A 131 9.02 -21.34 1.96
N SER A 132 7.76 -21.35 2.40
CA SER A 132 7.38 -21.07 3.77
C SER A 132 6.93 -22.36 4.43
N VAL A 133 7.64 -22.81 5.45
CA VAL A 133 7.38 -24.07 6.15
C VAL A 133 6.78 -23.77 7.52
N PRO A 134 5.65 -24.38 7.93
CA PRO A 134 5.15 -24.17 9.28
C PRO A 134 6.07 -24.86 10.30
N LEU A 135 6.33 -24.18 11.42
CA LEU A 135 7.21 -24.66 12.49
C LEU A 135 6.75 -26.01 13.06
N GLN A 136 5.44 -26.27 13.04
CA GLN A 136 4.86 -27.53 13.50
C GLN A 136 5.28 -28.74 12.67
N ASP A 137 5.66 -28.52 11.41
CA ASP A 137 6.14 -29.57 10.52
C ASP A 137 7.66 -29.78 10.67
N LEU A 138 8.33 -28.94 11.46
CA LEU A 138 9.78 -29.01 11.70
C LEU A 138 10.09 -29.70 13.04
N PRO A 139 11.25 -30.38 13.17
CA PRO A 139 11.66 -31.08 14.39
C PRO A 139 12.20 -30.12 15.47
N PHE A 140 11.59 -28.95 15.67
CA PHE A 140 12.03 -27.94 16.63
C PHE A 140 10.92 -27.56 17.60
N GLU A 141 11.24 -27.61 18.90
CA GLU A 141 10.32 -27.24 19.98
C GLU A 141 10.16 -25.72 20.16
N SER A 142 11.13 -24.94 19.66
CA SER A 142 11.14 -23.48 19.82
C SER A 142 11.67 -22.76 18.57
N LEU A 143 11.21 -21.52 18.42
CA LEU A 143 11.66 -20.61 17.35
C LEU A 143 13.17 -20.35 17.41
N GLU A 144 13.71 -20.27 18.63
CA GLU A 144 15.13 -20.01 18.89
C GLU A 144 16.01 -21.16 18.41
N LYS A 145 15.66 -22.41 18.77
CA LYS A 145 16.36 -23.61 18.31
C LYS A 145 16.33 -23.74 16.77
N CYS A 146 15.18 -23.46 16.17
CA CYS A 146 15.03 -23.48 14.71
C CYS A 146 15.93 -22.43 14.04
N ARG A 147 15.99 -21.22 14.61
CA ARG A 147 16.83 -20.13 14.10
C ARG A 147 18.31 -20.45 14.20
N GLU A 148 18.75 -20.95 15.35
CA GLU A 148 20.15 -21.32 15.58
C GLU A 148 20.61 -22.40 14.60
N TYR A 149 19.80 -23.43 14.39
CA TYR A 149 20.09 -24.49 13.43
C TYR A 149 20.21 -23.95 12.00
N LEU A 150 19.24 -23.15 11.54
CA LEU A 150 19.26 -22.63 10.17
C LEU A 150 20.46 -21.70 9.92
N ILE A 151 20.82 -20.86 10.89
CA ILE A 151 22.02 -20.00 10.80
C ILE A 151 23.30 -20.86 10.78
N ALA A 152 23.38 -21.89 11.64
CA ALA A 152 24.53 -22.80 11.68
C ALA A 152 24.71 -23.58 10.36
N HIS A 153 23.61 -23.83 9.65
CA HIS A 153 23.60 -24.50 8.35
C HIS A 153 23.68 -23.54 7.15
N GLY A 154 24.03 -22.27 7.38
CA GLY A 154 24.37 -21.32 6.32
C GLY A 154 23.21 -20.46 5.81
N CYS A 155 22.08 -20.40 6.52
CA CYS A 155 21.05 -19.39 6.25
C CYS A 155 21.52 -18.00 6.72
N GLU A 156 21.59 -17.04 5.80
CA GLU A 156 21.91 -15.64 6.10
C GLU A 156 20.73 -14.94 6.77
N THR A 157 19.51 -15.28 6.35
CA THR A 157 18.29 -14.71 6.93
C THR A 157 17.29 -15.80 7.28
N VAL A 158 16.69 -15.66 8.47
CA VAL A 158 15.62 -16.53 8.97
C VAL A 158 14.52 -15.62 9.50
N LEU A 159 13.33 -15.74 8.94
CA LEU A 159 12.15 -14.94 9.28
C LEU A 159 11.03 -15.86 9.76
N PHE A 160 10.36 -15.42 10.82
CA PHE A 160 9.20 -16.10 11.39
C PHE A 160 7.96 -15.23 11.22
N TYR A 161 6.92 -15.80 10.61
CA TYR A 161 5.63 -15.15 10.41
C TYR A 161 4.56 -15.84 11.25
N ALA A 162 3.85 -15.08 12.08
CA ALA A 162 2.67 -15.58 12.75
C ALA A 162 1.52 -15.74 11.74
N THR A 163 0.99 -16.95 11.64
CA THR A 163 -0.14 -17.33 10.80
C THR A 163 -1.26 -17.93 11.65
N LYS A 164 -2.43 -18.18 11.04
CA LYS A 164 -3.58 -18.79 11.75
C LYS A 164 -3.29 -20.21 12.28
N GLN A 165 -2.33 -20.90 11.70
CA GLN A 165 -1.94 -22.26 12.07
C GLN A 165 -0.69 -22.27 12.99
N GLY A 166 -0.18 -21.10 13.37
CA GLY A 166 1.02 -20.90 14.19
C GLY A 166 2.15 -20.24 13.42
N PHE A 167 3.41 -20.57 13.68
CA PHE A 167 4.53 -19.85 13.08
C PHE A 167 4.98 -20.49 11.77
N SER A 168 5.21 -19.67 10.74
CA SER A 168 5.83 -20.09 9.49
C SER A 168 7.25 -19.56 9.41
N VAL A 169 8.17 -20.45 9.06
CA VAL A 169 9.61 -20.22 8.91
C VAL A 169 9.92 -20.00 7.43
N VAL A 170 10.67 -18.95 7.15
CA VAL A 170 11.23 -18.65 5.84
C VAL A 170 12.72 -18.41 6.02
N ALA A 171 13.55 -19.08 5.22
CA ALA A 171 14.99 -18.94 5.28
C ALA A 171 15.57 -18.60 3.89
N ASP A 172 16.66 -17.84 3.89
CA ASP A 172 17.47 -17.54 2.70
C ASP A 172 18.95 -17.80 3.02
N PRO A 173 19.64 -18.70 2.30
CA PRO A 173 19.11 -19.66 1.32
C PRO A 173 18.05 -20.62 1.90
N SER A 174 17.11 -21.07 1.04
CA SER A 174 16.03 -22.01 1.43
C SER A 174 16.48 -23.48 1.50
N THR A 175 17.66 -23.81 0.98
CA THR A 175 18.16 -25.19 0.91
C THR A 175 18.23 -25.91 2.26
N PRO A 176 18.67 -25.28 3.38
CA PRO A 176 18.71 -25.96 4.67
C PRO A 176 17.31 -26.16 5.28
N LEU A 177 16.35 -25.29 4.92
CA LEU A 177 14.97 -25.38 5.37
C LEU A 177 14.20 -26.46 4.60
N GLU A 178 14.43 -26.57 3.29
CA GLU A 178 13.85 -27.61 2.44
C GLU A 178 14.38 -29.01 2.78
N ALA A 179 15.62 -29.13 3.26
CA ALA A 179 16.20 -30.40 3.70
C ALA A 179 15.58 -30.96 5.00
N LEU A 180 14.74 -30.17 5.69
CA LEU A 180 14.07 -30.55 6.92
C LEU A 180 12.60 -30.98 6.72
N LEU A 181 12.09 -30.87 5.48
CA LEU A 181 10.79 -31.36 5.03
C LEU A 181 10.89 -32.81 4.55
#